data_AF-A0A259NZS7-F1
#
_entry.id   AF-A0A259NZS7-F1
#
_cell.length_a   1.000
_cell.length_b   1.000
_cell.length_c   1.000
_cell.angle_alpha   90.00
_cell.angle_beta   90.00
_cell.angle_gamma   90.00
#
_symmetry.space_group_name_H-M   'P 1'
#
loop_
_entity.id
_entity.type
_entity.pdbx_description
1 polymer ?
#
loop_
_entity_poly.entity_id
_entity_poly.type
_entity_poly.pdbx_seq_one_letter_code
_entity_poly.pdbx_strand_id
1 'polypeptide(L)'
;MLSLKQHQNKEVSMESGYSTLQPQLDIYAQHKVVGTLTFQQQQTCEFKYHPTWIQIGYPISPHLPLSGEYSTNTVVRFLRNLFPEGSAFDRLLETERLSKNNIYSILRTIGSDTAGLLNFATEVANKDVPMLRR
;
A
#
# COMPACT_ATOMS: atom_id res chain seq x y z
N MET A 1 -57.75 39.18 -3.30
CA MET A 1 -56.42 39.84 -3.36
C MET A 1 -55.35 38.80 -3.04
N LEU A 2 -54.39 38.66 -3.97
CA LEU A 2 -52.98 38.23 -3.87
C LEU A 2 -52.61 37.04 -2.93
N SER A 3 -52.14 35.87 -3.40
CA SER A 3 -50.92 35.50 -4.18
C SER A 3 -49.75 35.00 -3.30
N LEU A 4 -49.35 33.75 -3.61
CA LEU A 4 -48.03 33.08 -3.56
C LEU A 4 -46.82 33.68 -2.79
N LYS A 5 -46.12 32.78 -2.08
CA LYS A 5 -44.65 32.52 -2.02
C LYS A 5 -44.45 31.20 -1.21
N GLN A 6 -44.21 30.02 -1.79
CA GLN A 6 -42.97 29.42 -2.31
C GLN A 6 -41.79 29.32 -1.31
N HIS A 7 -41.45 28.05 -1.01
CA HIS A 7 -40.17 27.40 -0.63
C HIS A 7 -39.17 28.06 0.33
N GLN A 8 -38.70 27.26 1.31
CA GLN A 8 -37.32 26.75 1.22
C GLN A 8 -37.10 25.43 1.98
N ASN A 9 -36.60 24.45 1.22
CA ASN A 9 -36.07 23.18 1.69
C ASN A 9 -34.95 23.40 2.71
N LYS A 10 -34.98 22.63 3.80
CA LYS A 10 -33.82 22.43 4.66
C LYS A 10 -33.05 21.25 4.07
N GLU A 11 -32.04 21.54 3.26
CA GLU A 11 -31.04 20.55 2.85
C GLU A 11 -30.38 20.01 4.13
N VAL A 12 -30.70 18.77 4.47
CA VAL A 12 -29.91 17.97 5.40
C VAL A 12 -28.90 17.25 4.53
N SER A 13 -27.69 17.81 4.46
CA SER A 13 -26.54 17.18 3.82
C SER A 13 -26.29 15.83 4.46
N MET A 14 -26.56 14.77 3.71
CA MET A 14 -26.13 13.42 4.02
C MET A 14 -24.64 13.31 3.67
N GLU A 15 -23.76 13.53 4.66
CA GLU A 15 -22.38 13.10 4.53
C GLU A 15 -22.34 11.57 4.66
N SER A 16 -22.33 10.92 3.50
CA SER A 16 -22.16 9.48 3.36
C SER A 16 -20.76 9.08 3.84
N GLY A 17 -20.67 8.56 5.06
CA GLY A 17 -19.46 7.95 5.61
C GLY A 17 -19.11 6.62 4.91
N TYR A 18 -18.65 6.68 3.66
CA TYR A 18 -17.84 5.60 3.10
C TYR A 18 -16.41 5.85 3.54
N SER A 19 -15.95 5.13 4.57
CA SER A 19 -14.52 5.05 4.85
C SER A 19 -13.88 4.35 3.67
N THR A 20 -13.30 5.09 2.73
CA THR A 20 -12.51 4.51 1.64
C THR A 20 -11.40 3.68 2.28
N LEU A 21 -11.47 2.36 2.12
CA LEU A 21 -10.41 1.47 2.55
C LEU A 21 -9.13 1.88 1.82
N GLN A 22 -8.13 2.32 2.57
CA GLN A 22 -6.84 2.69 2.02
C GLN A 22 -6.19 1.44 1.42
N PRO A 23 -5.63 1.49 0.20
CA PRO A 23 -4.95 0.35 -0.40
C PRO A 23 -3.79 -0.13 0.48
N GLN A 24 -3.63 -1.44 0.58
CA GLN A 24 -2.60 -2.07 1.40
C GLN A 24 -1.80 -3.12 0.62
N LEU A 25 -0.53 -3.24 0.99
CA LEU A 25 0.36 -4.32 0.57
C LEU A 25 1.05 -4.89 1.80
N ASP A 26 0.99 -6.20 1.94
CA ASP A 26 1.80 -6.93 2.91
C ASP A 26 3.21 -7.14 2.35
N ILE A 27 4.18 -7.02 3.26
CA ILE A 27 5.58 -7.34 3.01
C ILE A 27 5.85 -8.71 3.62
N TYR A 28 6.44 -9.60 2.84
CA TYR A 28 6.86 -10.92 3.27
C TYR A 28 8.37 -11.06 3.15
N ALA A 29 9.00 -11.71 4.14
CA ALA A 29 10.36 -12.22 4.02
C ALA A 29 10.27 -13.75 4.03
N GLN A 30 10.71 -14.38 2.95
CA GLN A 30 10.42 -15.79 2.68
C GLN A 30 8.90 -16.06 2.75
N HIS A 31 8.44 -16.81 3.75
CA HIS A 31 7.02 -17.14 3.96
C HIS A 31 6.41 -16.48 5.22
N LYS A 32 7.09 -15.48 5.80
CA LYS A 32 6.63 -14.80 7.01
C LYS A 32 6.23 -13.36 6.71
N VAL A 33 5.07 -12.94 7.21
CA VAL A 33 4.65 -11.55 7.14
C VAL A 33 5.56 -10.70 8.02
N VAL A 34 6.15 -9.68 7.41
CA VAL A 34 7.02 -8.70 8.05
C VAL A 34 6.19 -7.53 8.57
N GLY A 35 5.23 -7.07 7.78
CA GLY A 35 4.43 -5.89 8.07
C GLY A 35 3.60 -5.46 6.88
N THR A 36 2.93 -4.33 7.01
CA THR A 36 1.95 -3.84 6.04
C THR A 36 2.27 -2.39 5.66
N LEU A 37 2.23 -2.12 4.37
CA LEU A 37 2.21 -0.78 3.78
C LEU A 37 0.76 -0.34 3.64
N THR A 38 0.43 0.85 4.13
CA THR A 38 -0.89 1.48 3.92
C THR A 38 -0.70 2.75 3.11
N PHE A 39 -1.34 2.81 1.94
CA PHE A 39 -1.17 3.90 0.99
C PHE A 39 -2.27 4.96 1.18
N GLN A 40 -1.86 6.17 1.57
CA GLN A 40 -2.75 7.34 1.53
C GLN A 40 -2.91 7.85 0.10
N GLN A 41 -1.86 7.71 -0.72
CA GLN A 41 -1.82 8.08 -2.14
C GLN A 41 -0.87 7.12 -2.89
N GLN A 42 -0.87 7.14 -4.22
CA GLN A 42 -0.06 6.22 -5.03
C GLN A 42 1.46 6.32 -4.77
N GLN A 43 1.95 7.50 -4.37
CA GLN A 43 3.35 7.78 -4.09
C GLN A 43 3.73 7.82 -2.60
N THR A 44 2.76 7.75 -1.68
CA THR A 44 2.98 7.89 -0.23
C THR A 44 2.29 6.79 0.55
N CYS A 45 3.05 6.16 1.44
CA CYS A 45 2.53 5.14 2.36
C CYS A 45 3.17 5.25 3.73
N GLU A 46 2.45 4.72 4.71
CA GLU A 46 2.98 4.36 6.03
C GLU A 46 3.33 2.89 6.05
N PHE A 47 4.27 2.53 6.92
CA PHE A 47 4.67 1.14 7.15
C PHE A 47 4.50 0.80 8.63
N LYS A 48 3.96 -0.39 8.92
CA LYS A 48 3.90 -0.96 10.26
C LYS A 48 4.40 -2.39 10.24
N TYR A 49 5.30 -2.72 11.15
CA TYR A 49 5.70 -4.12 11.36
C TYR A 49 4.53 -4.94 11.91
N HIS A 50 4.46 -6.20 11.48
CA HIS A 50 3.54 -7.17 12.04
C HIS A 50 4.00 -7.53 13.48
N PRO A 51 3.08 -7.65 14.46
CA PRO A 51 3.46 -7.88 15.86
C PRO A 51 4.37 -9.10 16.08
N THR A 52 4.13 -10.20 15.33
CA THR A 52 4.98 -11.39 15.44
C THR A 52 6.40 -11.14 14.90
N TRP A 53 6.56 -10.32 13.85
CA TRP A 53 7.87 -9.98 13.29
C TRP A 53 8.70 -9.14 14.26
N ILE A 54 8.06 -8.24 15.01
CA ILE A 54 8.74 -7.45 16.05
C ILE A 54 9.41 -8.35 17.09
N GLN A 55 8.81 -9.51 17.40
CA GLN A 55 9.32 -10.42 18.43
C GLN A 55 10.46 -11.33 17.94
N ILE A 56 10.43 -11.74 16.67
CA ILE A 56 11.31 -12.82 16.16
C ILE A 56 12.21 -12.40 15.00
N GLY A 57 11.92 -11.23 14.42
CA GLY A 57 12.52 -10.77 13.18
C GLY A 57 13.67 -9.81 13.41
N TYR A 58 13.97 -9.05 12.36
CA TYR A 58 15.00 -8.03 12.34
C TYR A 58 14.48 -6.80 11.57
N PRO A 59 15.07 -5.61 11.79
CA PRO A 59 14.77 -4.44 10.98
C PRO A 59 15.05 -4.69 9.49
N ILE A 60 14.09 -4.42 8.61
CA ILE A 60 14.30 -4.52 7.15
C ILE A 60 15.13 -3.38 6.57
N SER A 61 15.37 -2.34 7.36
CA SER A 61 16.24 -1.22 7.05
C SER A 61 16.78 -0.61 8.34
N PRO A 62 18.03 -0.11 8.38
CA PRO A 62 18.55 0.65 9.52
C PRO A 62 17.69 1.86 9.88
N HIS A 63 16.96 2.41 8.91
CA HIS A 63 16.05 3.55 9.11
C HIS A 63 14.62 3.13 9.47
N LEU A 64 14.34 1.82 9.55
CA LEU A 64 13.07 1.25 9.99
C LEU A 64 13.32 0.27 11.16
N PRO A 65 13.81 0.75 12.32
CA PRO A 65 14.03 -0.11 13.50
C PRO A 65 12.71 -0.73 13.97
N LEU A 66 12.73 -1.94 14.57
CA LEU A 66 11.51 -2.67 14.99
C LEU A 66 10.61 -1.90 15.98
N SER A 67 11.13 -0.87 16.63
CA SER A 67 10.41 0.02 17.54
C SER A 67 10.40 1.44 17.00
N GLY A 68 9.25 2.09 17.02
CA GLY A 68 9.08 3.51 16.70
C GLY A 68 8.08 3.76 15.58
N GLU A 69 7.91 5.04 15.26
CA GLU A 69 7.11 5.51 14.13
C GLU A 69 8.04 6.01 13.02
N TYR A 70 7.65 5.80 11.77
CA TYR A 70 8.46 6.19 10.62
C TYR A 70 7.76 7.30 9.85
N SER A 71 8.51 8.33 9.47
CA SER A 71 7.98 9.33 8.54
C SER A 71 7.68 8.68 7.19
N THR A 72 6.65 9.16 6.51
CA THR A 72 6.32 8.76 5.13
C THR A 72 7.53 8.88 4.20
N ASN A 73 8.37 9.91 4.37
CA ASN A 73 9.57 10.10 3.56
C ASN A 73 10.60 8.99 3.76
N THR A 74 10.81 8.56 5.02
CA THR A 74 11.71 7.46 5.36
C THR A 74 11.25 6.16 4.71
N VAL A 75 9.95 5.86 4.77
CA VAL A 75 9.35 4.66 4.15
C VAL A 75 9.50 4.72 2.63
N VAL A 76 9.14 5.85 2.00
CA VAL A 76 9.27 6.04 0.55
C VAL A 76 10.72 5.90 0.08
N ARG A 77 11.69 6.45 0.82
CA ARG A 77 13.11 6.31 0.51
C ARG A 77 13.57 4.85 0.58
N PHE A 78 13.15 4.13 1.60
CA PHE A 78 13.40 2.68 1.70
C PHE A 78 12.84 1.94 0.49
N LEU A 79 11.58 2.15 0.12
CA LEU A 79 10.95 1.46 -1.01
C LEU A 79 11.63 1.77 -2.34
N ARG A 80 11.99 3.04 -2.59
CA ARG A 80 12.70 3.43 -3.83
C ARG A 80 14.07 2.78 -3.95
N ASN A 81 14.75 2.53 -2.82
CA ASN A 81 16.03 1.82 -2.82
C ASN A 81 15.89 0.31 -3.15
N LEU A 82 14.67 -0.23 -3.17
CA LEU A 82 14.41 -1.60 -3.62
C LEU A 82 14.21 -1.70 -5.13
N PHE A 83 13.95 -0.57 -5.79
CA PHE A 83 13.70 -0.57 -7.22
C PHE A 83 15.00 -0.74 -8.01
N PRO A 84 14.99 -1.50 -9.12
CA PRO A 84 16.17 -1.62 -9.95
C PRO A 84 16.59 -0.25 -10.51
N GLU A 85 17.89 -0.04 -10.66
CA GLU A 85 18.44 1.19 -11.21
C GLU A 85 18.64 1.08 -12.73
N GLY A 86 18.66 2.23 -13.41
CA GLY A 86 19.06 2.35 -14.82
C GLY A 86 17.96 2.08 -15.85
N SER A 87 18.37 2.09 -17.12
CA SER A 87 17.43 2.15 -18.27
C SER A 87 16.56 0.91 -18.46
N ALA A 88 16.94 -0.25 -17.91
CA ALA A 88 16.13 -1.47 -18.01
C ALA A 88 14.85 -1.35 -17.18
N PHE A 89 14.94 -0.80 -15.96
CA PHE A 89 13.77 -0.54 -15.13
C PHE A 89 12.83 0.48 -15.79
N ASP A 90 13.41 1.52 -16.39
CA ASP A 90 12.63 2.55 -17.10
C ASP A 90 11.82 1.96 -18.25
N ARG A 91 12.44 1.10 -19.08
CA ARG A 91 11.75 0.40 -20.17
C ARG A 91 10.67 -0.56 -19.67
N LEU A 92 10.90 -1.23 -18.54
CA LEU A 92 9.90 -2.09 -17.91
C LEU A 92 8.67 -1.27 -17.51
N LEU A 93 8.88 -0.14 -16.83
CA LEU A 93 7.77 0.74 -16.45
C LEU A 93 7.01 1.29 -17.65
N GLU A 94 7.70 1.66 -18.73
CA GLU A 94 7.06 2.09 -19.98
C GLU A 94 6.21 0.98 -20.60
N THR A 95 6.74 -0.25 -20.63
CA THR A 95 6.03 -1.43 -21.16
C THR A 95 4.77 -1.73 -20.36
N GLU A 96 4.87 -1.63 -19.04
CA GLU A 96 3.75 -1.81 -18.09
C GLU A 96 2.85 -0.56 -17.98
N ARG A 97 3.14 0.52 -18.71
CA ARG A 97 2.45 1.82 -18.65
C ARG A 97 2.35 2.40 -17.23
N LEU A 98 3.39 2.17 -16.44
CA LEU A 98 3.49 2.62 -15.05
C LEU A 98 4.26 3.93 -14.94
N SER A 99 3.75 4.83 -14.10
CA SER A 99 4.50 6.02 -13.70
C SER A 99 5.56 5.65 -12.65
N LYS A 100 6.80 6.14 -12.82
CA LYS A 100 7.92 6.01 -11.85
C LYS A 100 7.58 6.51 -10.44
N ASN A 101 6.56 7.36 -10.30
CA ASN A 101 6.14 7.90 -9.01
C ASN A 101 5.03 7.08 -8.35
N ASN A 102 4.38 6.16 -9.07
CA ASN A 102 3.31 5.33 -8.55
C ASN A 102 3.89 4.08 -7.87
N ILE A 103 4.43 4.27 -6.67
CA ILE A 103 5.08 3.24 -5.85
C ILE A 103 4.16 2.04 -5.63
N TYR A 104 2.87 2.28 -5.36
CA TYR A 104 1.89 1.21 -5.18
C TYR A 104 1.82 0.27 -6.38
N SER A 105 1.68 0.84 -7.59
CA SER A 105 1.52 0.02 -8.79
C SER A 105 2.82 -0.69 -9.17
N ILE A 106 3.97 -0.04 -8.97
CA ILE A 106 5.28 -0.67 -9.18
C ILE A 106 5.43 -1.89 -8.25
N LEU A 107 5.21 -1.72 -6.94
CA LEU A 107 5.32 -2.83 -5.98
C LEU A 107 4.31 -3.94 -6.27
N ARG A 108 3.10 -3.62 -6.69
CA ARG A 108 2.09 -4.62 -7.06
C ARG A 108 2.46 -5.41 -8.31
N THR A 109 3.09 -4.76 -9.30
CA THR A 109 3.40 -5.39 -10.59
C THR A 109 4.69 -6.20 -10.54
N ILE A 110 5.74 -5.70 -9.88
CA ILE A 110 7.07 -6.33 -9.92
C ILE A 110 7.60 -6.74 -8.53
N GLY A 111 6.91 -6.39 -7.45
CA GLY A 111 7.38 -6.63 -6.08
C GLY A 111 7.38 -8.10 -5.64
N SER A 112 6.83 -9.02 -6.45
CA SER A 112 6.96 -10.47 -6.25
C SER A 112 8.14 -11.09 -7.01
N ASP A 113 8.76 -10.34 -7.92
CA ASP A 113 9.87 -10.79 -8.77
C ASP A 113 11.15 -9.97 -8.54
N THR A 114 11.15 -9.10 -7.52
CA THR A 114 12.38 -8.46 -7.07
C THR A 114 13.30 -9.55 -6.54
N ALA A 115 14.51 -9.63 -7.08
CA ALA A 115 15.57 -10.59 -6.71
C ALA A 115 16.14 -10.37 -5.29
N GLY A 116 15.29 -9.98 -4.33
CA GLY A 116 15.62 -9.62 -2.97
C GLY A 116 14.94 -10.51 -1.92
N LEU A 117 15.14 -10.13 -0.67
CA LEU A 117 14.65 -10.86 0.51
C LEU A 117 13.16 -10.62 0.79
N LEU A 118 12.56 -9.61 0.16
CA LEU A 118 11.22 -9.13 0.44
C LEU A 118 10.29 -9.32 -0.76
N ASN A 119 9.06 -9.74 -0.50
CA ASN A 119 7.98 -9.85 -1.47
C ASN A 119 6.81 -8.95 -1.05
N PHE A 120 6.13 -8.38 -2.03
CA PHE A 120 4.97 -7.50 -1.80
C PHE A 120 3.71 -8.10 -2.41
N ALA A 121 2.65 -8.22 -1.62
CA ALA A 121 1.38 -8.78 -2.08
C ALA A 121 0.19 -8.05 -1.49
N THR A 122 -0.92 -7.99 -2.24
CA THR A 122 -2.20 -7.52 -1.69
C THR A 122 -2.78 -8.59 -0.78
N GLU A 123 -3.27 -8.21 0.41
CA GLU A 123 -3.96 -9.12 1.35
C GLU A 123 -5.12 -9.90 0.67
N VAL A 124 -5.74 -9.29 -0.35
CA VAL A 124 -6.87 -9.84 -1.13
C VAL A 124 -6.51 -11.14 -1.89
N ALA A 125 -5.22 -11.43 -2.11
CA ALA A 125 -4.81 -12.65 -2.82
C ALA A 125 -4.75 -13.92 -1.96
N ASN A 126 -5.02 -13.84 -0.65
CA ASN A 126 -4.93 -15.01 0.25
C ASN A 126 -6.21 -15.32 1.04
N LYS A 127 -7.39 -14.99 0.47
CA LYS A 127 -8.70 -15.47 0.98
C LYS A 127 -9.47 -16.38 0.01
N ASP A 128 -8.91 -16.64 -1.18
CA ASP A 128 -9.47 -17.58 -2.16
C ASP A 128 -8.56 -18.80 -2.40
N VAL A 129 -7.92 -19.34 -1.34
CA VAL A 129 -7.53 -20.75 -1.42
C VAL A 129 -8.83 -21.54 -1.33
N PRO A 130 -9.29 -22.25 -2.39
CA PRO A 130 -10.42 -23.14 -2.27
C PRO A 130 -10.04 -24.17 -1.22
N MET A 131 -10.77 -24.18 -0.10
CA MET A 131 -10.68 -25.28 0.85
C MET A 131 -10.78 -26.56 0.03
N LEU A 132 -9.74 -27.40 0.12
CA LEU A 132 -9.72 -28.73 -0.45
C LEU A 132 -11.05 -29.42 -0.12
N ARG A 133 -11.99 -29.45 -1.07
CA ARG A 133 -13.07 -30.43 -1.06
C ARG A 133 -12.42 -31.73 -1.49
N ARG A 134 -11.99 -32.50 -0.50
CA ARG A 134 -11.91 -33.95 -0.65
C ARG A 134 -13.31 -34.53 -0.51
#